data_AF-A0A7U4E6L3-F1
#
_entry.id   AF-A0A7U4E6L3-F1
#
_cell.length_a   1.000
_cell.length_b   1.000
_cell.length_c   1.000
_cell.angle_alpha   90.00
_cell.angle_beta   90.00
_cell.angle_gamma   90.00
#
_symmetry.space_group_name_H-M   'P 1'
#
loop_
_entity.id
_entity.type
_entity.pdbx_description
1 polymer ?
#
loop_
_entity_poly.entity_id
_entity_poly.type
_entity_poly.pdbx_seq_one_letter_code
_entity_poly.pdbx_strand_id
1 'polypeptide(L)'
;MKKQFLIILIFCSVYHGFAQPTGFTNALDFGFSPEASGLENTLALQKAVDRGGTIVVSQPGTYKLAGTVYVGSHTTLDFGNHVFIQKVNERGEFSHVILNKGAFTKTYDQNITIRGLHIAVNKMDVRKFAEAYGLHGQLAFFYVKDLKIERFRCLDLGKMQYGIHVCTFEDLIIDDVIIKGEKDGVHLGRGKRFTIRNGVFQTFDDAVALNAHDYATGNPELGWIENGVIENCHDLNAENTTGYFCRILAGAWTDWKEGMEVQQSDAVVSNGKLYRVQAKPDGTKYISKTRPTHEKGSQMIDGINWGVVQDEVIYTAGVRNVIFRNIFLEKPRIGLSIHFDNDKYSRSYYPGAPIPLQEKLTFDNVRVLHDKPIPFVQIATPVDLVTISNSSIGNNSIKFISNKAMNDYLKTNLLIYGCSFTHNGPLELIQNSVSGKAIYLKTFGNVALNGGFEAKIMNNNGRITIDSDLPGLKK
;
A
#
# COMPACT_ATOMS: atom_id res chain seq x y z
N MET A 1 -61.33 26.41 14.80
CA MET A 1 -60.14 26.38 15.69
C MET A 1 -58.98 25.70 14.97
N LYS A 2 -57.92 26.46 14.69
CA LYS A 2 -56.73 26.05 13.91
C LYS A 2 -55.89 25.06 14.73
N LYS A 3 -55.57 23.89 14.18
CA LYS A 3 -54.54 22.99 14.72
C LYS A 3 -53.21 23.31 14.02
N GLN A 4 -52.25 23.81 14.78
CA GLN A 4 -50.89 24.11 14.32
C GLN A 4 -50.10 22.80 14.17
N PHE A 5 -49.48 22.62 13.00
CA PHE A 5 -48.42 21.66 12.77
C PHE A 5 -47.12 22.20 13.39
N LEU A 6 -46.53 21.44 14.31
CA LEU A 6 -45.20 21.71 14.85
C LEU A 6 -44.19 20.99 13.95
N ILE A 7 -43.48 21.75 13.10
CA ILE A 7 -42.33 21.26 12.35
C ILE A 7 -41.12 21.30 13.30
N ILE A 8 -40.59 20.14 13.65
CA ILE A 8 -39.32 20.02 14.37
C ILE A 8 -38.20 20.13 13.32
N LEU A 9 -37.55 21.28 13.27
CA LEU A 9 -36.29 21.47 12.55
C LEU A 9 -35.15 20.85 13.37
N ILE A 10 -34.64 19.70 12.93
CA ILE A 10 -33.39 19.14 13.41
C ILE A 10 -32.27 19.93 12.72
N PHE A 11 -31.62 20.84 13.46
CA PHE A 11 -30.39 21.48 13.03
C PHE A 11 -29.25 20.45 13.06
N CYS A 12 -28.89 19.89 11.90
CA CYS A 12 -27.59 19.26 11.72
C CYS A 12 -26.52 20.36 11.77
N SER A 13 -25.86 20.53 12.91
CA SER A 13 -24.66 21.36 13.01
C SER A 13 -23.52 20.68 12.24
N VAL A 14 -23.33 21.08 10.98
CA VAL A 14 -22.11 20.77 10.25
C VAL A 14 -20.98 21.55 10.92
N TYR A 15 -20.15 20.86 11.72
CA TYR A 15 -18.92 21.41 12.28
C TYR A 15 -17.96 21.73 11.11
N HIS A 16 -18.14 22.89 10.50
CA HIS A 16 -17.08 23.53 9.72
C HIS A 16 -16.02 23.96 10.73
N GLY A 17 -14.79 23.49 10.55
CA GLY A 17 -13.67 23.85 11.40
C GLY A 17 -13.61 25.35 11.60
N PHE A 18 -13.71 25.80 12.85
CA PHE A 18 -13.52 27.20 13.18
C PHE A 18 -12.08 27.57 12.83
N ALA A 19 -11.90 28.58 11.96
CA ALA A 19 -10.60 29.20 11.78
C ALA A 19 -10.08 29.66 13.16
N GLN A 20 -8.89 29.20 13.56
CA GLN A 20 -8.35 29.54 14.88
C GLN A 20 -8.14 31.06 15.00
N PRO A 21 -8.59 31.70 16.10
CA PRO A 21 -8.38 33.13 16.33
C PRO A 21 -6.94 33.49 16.76
N THR A 22 -6.08 32.49 16.98
CA THR A 22 -4.67 32.60 17.37
C THR A 22 -3.79 31.84 16.38
N GLY A 23 -2.51 32.21 16.23
CA GLY A 23 -1.57 31.64 15.26
C GLY A 23 -1.43 30.11 15.31
N PHE A 24 -0.54 29.60 16.16
CA PHE A 24 -0.36 28.15 16.38
C PHE A 24 -0.81 27.75 17.78
N THR A 25 -1.33 26.54 17.93
CA THR A 25 -1.73 25.96 19.20
C THR A 25 -0.62 25.08 19.74
N ASN A 26 -0.19 25.27 20.99
CA ASN A 26 0.79 24.38 21.62
C ASN A 26 0.07 23.22 22.30
N ALA A 27 0.46 21.97 22.01
CA ALA A 27 -0.14 20.80 22.65
C ALA A 27 0.10 20.78 24.18
N LEU A 28 1.18 21.42 24.66
CA LEU A 28 1.47 21.57 26.08
C LEU A 28 0.36 22.31 26.83
N ASP A 29 -0.33 23.26 26.19
CA ASP A 29 -1.43 24.02 26.79
C ASP A 29 -2.65 23.13 27.14
N PHE A 30 -2.68 21.90 26.61
CA PHE A 30 -3.69 20.87 26.89
C PHE A 30 -3.21 19.82 27.88
N GLY A 31 -1.97 19.94 28.38
CA GLY A 31 -1.32 18.97 29.26
C GLY A 31 -0.54 17.87 28.54
N PHE A 32 -0.28 18.00 27.24
CA PHE A 32 0.54 17.02 26.51
C PHE A 32 2.01 17.23 26.87
N SER A 33 2.60 16.30 27.62
CA SER A 33 3.92 16.46 28.27
C SER A 33 4.68 15.13 28.36
N PRO A 34 6.03 15.12 28.29
CA PRO A 34 6.82 13.91 28.50
C PRO A 34 6.64 13.28 29.90
N GLU A 35 6.29 14.10 30.90
CA GLU A 35 6.10 13.66 32.29
C GLU A 35 4.71 13.05 32.54
N ALA A 36 3.77 13.25 31.61
CA ALA A 36 2.41 12.74 31.73
C ALA A 36 2.34 11.23 31.41
N SER A 37 1.36 10.54 32.01
CA SER A 37 1.03 9.17 31.67
C SER A 37 0.55 9.04 30.23
N GLY A 38 0.54 7.81 29.70
CA GLY A 38 0.02 7.54 28.36
C GLY A 38 -1.45 7.92 28.22
N LEU A 39 -2.26 7.69 29.26
CA LEU A 39 -3.67 8.08 29.30
C LEU A 39 -3.87 9.60 29.25
N GLU A 40 -3.13 10.34 30.08
CA GLU A 40 -3.19 11.80 30.13
C GLU A 40 -2.76 12.41 28.80
N ASN A 41 -1.67 11.92 28.22
CA ASN A 41 -1.16 12.39 26.94
C ASN A 41 -2.11 12.08 25.77
N THR A 42 -2.73 10.90 25.72
CA THR A 42 -3.73 10.59 24.70
C THR A 42 -4.90 11.56 24.78
N LEU A 43 -5.42 11.84 25.99
CA LEU A 43 -6.52 12.79 26.18
C LEU A 43 -6.10 14.23 25.85
N ALA A 44 -4.91 14.65 26.26
CA ALA A 44 -4.40 16.00 26.02
C ALA A 44 -4.19 16.26 24.52
N LEU A 45 -3.53 15.33 23.82
CA LEU A 45 -3.29 15.46 22.39
C LEU A 45 -4.59 15.39 21.60
N GLN A 46 -5.55 14.53 22.00
CA GLN A 46 -6.88 14.51 21.39
C GLN A 46 -7.57 15.88 21.50
N LYS A 47 -7.58 16.49 22.69
CA LYS A 47 -8.16 17.83 22.90
C LYS A 47 -7.49 18.90 22.04
N ALA A 48 -6.16 18.81 21.86
CA ALA A 48 -5.42 19.73 21.01
C ALA A 48 -5.83 19.58 19.54
N VAL A 49 -5.82 18.36 18.99
CA VAL A 49 -6.19 18.13 17.57
C VAL A 49 -7.67 18.37 17.29
N ASP A 50 -8.54 18.27 18.31
CA ASP A 50 -9.95 18.65 18.20
C ASP A 50 -10.16 20.14 17.91
N ARG A 51 -9.15 20.99 18.15
CA ARG A 51 -9.19 22.42 17.79
C ARG A 51 -8.95 22.68 16.31
N GLY A 52 -8.45 21.71 15.55
CA GLY A 52 -7.98 21.91 14.17
C GLY A 52 -6.82 22.91 14.09
N GLY A 53 -6.54 23.43 12.89
CA GLY A 53 -5.45 24.39 12.68
C GLY A 53 -4.07 23.75 12.84
N THR A 54 -3.07 24.52 13.27
CA THR A 54 -1.70 24.01 13.46
C THR A 54 -1.44 23.76 14.94
N ILE A 55 -1.20 22.49 15.27
CA ILE A 55 -0.84 22.01 16.61
C ILE A 55 0.66 21.72 16.63
N VAL A 56 1.38 22.33 17.56
CA VAL A 56 2.84 22.19 17.70
C VAL A 56 3.17 21.41 18.97
N VAL A 57 4.08 20.44 18.84
CA VAL A 57 4.72 19.74 19.97
C VAL A 57 6.21 20.07 19.93
N SER A 58 6.63 21.09 20.68
CA SER A 58 7.99 21.64 20.58
C SER A 58 8.95 21.20 21.68
N GLN A 59 8.43 20.76 22.84
CA GLN A 59 9.26 20.32 23.95
C GLN A 59 9.88 18.95 23.63
N PRO A 60 11.23 18.81 23.65
CA PRO A 60 11.87 17.51 23.47
C PRO A 60 11.47 16.51 24.56
N GLY A 61 11.36 15.24 24.18
CA GLY A 61 11.08 14.16 25.13
C GLY A 61 10.33 13.00 24.51
N THR A 62 10.15 11.96 25.32
CA THR A 62 9.35 10.79 24.97
C THR A 62 7.96 10.92 25.58
N TYR A 63 6.96 11.10 24.73
CA TYR A 63 5.56 11.21 25.09
C TYR A 63 4.91 9.83 24.98
N LYS A 64 4.39 9.33 26.09
CA LYS A 64 3.65 8.07 26.11
C LYS A 64 2.26 8.29 25.52
N LEU A 65 1.74 7.32 24.77
CA LEU A 65 0.32 7.26 24.38
C LEU A 65 -0.26 5.89 24.73
N ALA A 66 -1.44 5.90 25.36
CA ALA A 66 -2.19 4.71 25.74
C ALA A 66 -3.45 4.49 24.87
N GLY A 67 -3.50 5.13 23.71
CA GLY A 67 -4.58 5.00 22.74
C GLY A 67 -4.35 5.82 21.48
N THR A 68 -5.15 5.53 20.46
CA THR A 68 -5.19 6.24 19.17
C THR A 68 -5.62 7.69 19.35
N VAL A 69 -4.94 8.62 18.66
CA VAL A 69 -5.38 10.01 18.49
C VAL A 69 -6.05 10.19 17.14
N TYR A 70 -7.23 10.81 17.12
CA TYR A 70 -8.05 11.00 15.93
C TYR A 70 -7.97 12.43 15.40
N VAL A 71 -7.38 12.61 14.22
CA VAL A 71 -7.22 13.91 13.55
C VAL A 71 -8.38 14.19 12.61
N GLY A 72 -8.89 15.42 12.61
CA GLY A 72 -9.91 15.86 11.66
C GLY A 72 -9.31 16.66 10.51
N SER A 73 -10.16 17.02 9.55
CA SER A 73 -9.83 17.94 8.47
C SER A 73 -9.17 19.25 8.94
N HIS A 74 -8.37 19.87 8.07
CA HIS A 74 -7.73 21.17 8.29
C HIS A 74 -6.82 21.20 9.53
N THR A 75 -6.08 20.11 9.76
CA THR A 75 -5.21 19.94 10.92
C THR A 75 -3.78 19.67 10.49
N THR A 76 -2.85 20.47 11.00
CA THR A 76 -1.42 20.18 10.98
C THR A 76 -0.97 19.77 12.38
N LEU A 77 -0.29 18.65 12.50
CA LEU A 77 0.41 18.24 13.72
C LEU A 77 1.91 18.24 13.44
N ASP A 78 2.62 19.20 14.05
CA ASP A 78 4.05 19.45 13.83
C ASP A 78 4.86 19.09 15.08
N PHE A 79 5.63 18.02 14.98
CA PHE A 79 6.51 17.53 16.03
C PHE A 79 7.92 18.10 15.84
N GLY A 80 8.41 18.76 16.89
CA GLY A 80 9.74 19.33 16.97
C GLY A 80 10.85 18.27 17.03
N ASN A 81 12.09 18.73 16.94
CA ASN A 81 13.26 17.86 17.06
C ASN A 81 13.28 17.16 18.42
N HIS A 82 13.75 15.91 18.44
CA HIS A 82 13.85 15.09 19.65
C HIS A 82 12.52 14.83 20.38
N VAL A 83 11.39 14.87 19.66
CA VAL A 83 10.10 14.40 20.14
C VAL A 83 9.86 12.96 19.68
N PHE A 84 9.52 12.07 20.62
CA PHE A 84 9.24 10.66 20.37
C PHE A 84 7.87 10.30 20.93
N ILE A 85 7.05 9.59 20.17
CA ILE A 85 5.76 9.07 20.59
C ILE A 85 5.89 7.58 20.88
N GLN A 86 5.80 7.19 22.14
CA GLN A 86 5.95 5.81 22.59
C GLN A 86 4.59 5.19 22.94
N LYS A 87 4.27 4.05 22.34
CA LYS A 87 3.06 3.30 22.72
C LYS A 87 3.24 2.67 24.10
N VAL A 88 2.23 2.77 24.98
CA VAL A 88 2.22 2.14 26.30
C VAL A 88 0.89 1.46 26.61
N ASN A 89 0.95 0.33 27.31
CA ASN A 89 -0.22 -0.52 27.59
C ASN A 89 -0.86 -0.16 28.95
N GLU A 90 -1.31 1.09 29.11
CA GLU A 90 -1.99 1.53 30.34
C GLU A 90 -3.50 1.22 30.32
N ARG A 91 -4.10 1.09 29.12
CA ARG A 91 -5.55 0.86 28.92
C ARG A 91 -5.88 -0.36 28.06
N GLY A 92 -4.89 -1.21 27.79
CA GLY A 92 -4.98 -2.22 26.75
C GLY A 92 -4.22 -1.80 25.48
N GLU A 93 -3.85 -2.80 24.69
CA GLU A 93 -3.13 -2.58 23.44
C GLU A 93 -4.01 -1.87 22.41
N PHE A 94 -3.40 -1.12 21.50
CA PHE A 94 -4.10 -0.44 20.42
C PHE A 94 -3.24 -0.42 19.14
N SER A 95 -3.89 -0.36 17.98
CA SER A 95 -3.21 -0.45 16.69
C SER A 95 -2.58 0.89 16.31
N HIS A 96 -3.38 1.93 16.10
CA HIS A 96 -2.94 3.17 15.48
C HIS A 96 -2.41 4.17 16.51
N VAL A 97 -1.30 4.84 16.22
CA VAL A 97 -0.90 6.05 16.98
C VAL A 97 -1.78 7.23 16.55
N ILE A 98 -1.94 7.42 15.23
CA ILE A 98 -2.80 8.45 14.64
C ILE A 98 -3.69 7.81 13.58
N LEU A 99 -4.97 8.20 13.57
CA LEU A 99 -5.96 7.89 12.54
C LEU A 99 -6.81 9.15 12.24
N ASN A 100 -7.37 9.29 11.04
CA ASN A 100 -8.34 10.38 10.79
C ASN A 100 -9.76 10.03 11.25
N LYS A 101 -10.53 11.03 11.68
CA LYS A 101 -11.90 10.87 12.21
C LYS A 101 -12.87 10.25 11.19
N GLY A 102 -12.70 10.60 9.91
CA GLY A 102 -13.51 10.13 8.79
C GLY A 102 -13.45 8.62 8.58
N ALA A 103 -12.39 7.95 9.05
CA ALA A 103 -12.20 6.51 8.90
C ALA A 103 -13.37 5.67 9.44
N PHE A 104 -13.98 6.07 10.56
CA PHE A 104 -15.12 5.35 11.17
C PHE A 104 -16.40 5.40 10.35
N THR A 105 -16.57 6.49 9.60
CA THR A 105 -17.82 6.82 8.92
C THR A 105 -17.68 6.77 7.41
N LYS A 106 -16.48 6.44 6.91
CA LYS A 106 -16.14 6.48 5.48
C LYS A 106 -16.43 7.84 4.85
N THR A 107 -16.17 8.91 5.61
CA THR A 107 -16.28 10.29 5.16
C THR A 107 -14.89 10.85 4.93
N TYR A 108 -14.74 11.68 3.90
CA TYR A 108 -13.44 12.27 3.60
C TYR A 108 -13.07 13.31 4.64
N ASP A 109 -11.91 13.11 5.28
CA ASP A 109 -11.17 14.22 5.86
C ASP A 109 -10.23 14.84 4.82
N GLN A 110 -9.93 16.13 4.95
CA GLN A 110 -9.07 16.82 3.99
C GLN A 110 -8.07 17.79 4.61
N ASN A 111 -7.00 18.08 3.87
CA ASN A 111 -5.99 19.09 4.21
C ASN A 111 -5.33 18.77 5.57
N ILE A 112 -4.77 17.55 5.69
CA ILE A 112 -4.10 17.07 6.90
C ILE A 112 -2.59 17.04 6.66
N THR A 113 -1.82 17.52 7.62
CA THR A 113 -0.35 17.41 7.62
C THR A 113 0.14 16.80 8.93
N ILE A 114 0.93 15.74 8.84
CA ILE A 114 1.69 15.17 9.96
C ILE A 114 3.17 15.39 9.66
N ARG A 115 3.87 16.16 10.49
CA ARG A 115 5.27 16.51 10.27
C ARG A 115 6.14 16.13 11.46
N GLY A 116 7.27 15.50 11.21
CA GLY A 116 8.30 15.21 12.22
C GLY A 116 7.97 14.10 13.20
N LEU A 117 6.89 13.34 12.97
CA LEU A 117 6.45 12.29 13.87
C LEU A 117 7.48 11.15 13.95
N HIS A 118 7.96 10.85 15.16
CA HIS A 118 8.74 9.66 15.46
C HIS A 118 7.94 8.72 16.36
N ILE A 119 7.59 7.54 15.85
CA ILE A 119 6.93 6.49 16.64
C ILE A 119 7.97 5.50 17.17
N ALA A 120 7.90 5.22 18.47
CA ALA A 120 8.47 4.04 19.11
C ALA A 120 7.33 3.04 19.38
N VAL A 121 7.29 1.95 18.62
CA VAL A 121 6.26 0.90 18.72
C VAL A 121 6.30 0.25 20.09
N ASN A 122 7.49 0.14 20.70
CA ASN A 122 7.67 -0.33 22.07
C ASN A 122 7.04 -1.71 22.30
N LYS A 123 7.22 -2.61 21.32
CA LYS A 123 6.65 -3.96 21.29
C LYS A 123 5.11 -4.03 21.27
N MET A 124 4.40 -2.89 21.25
CA MET A 124 2.95 -2.85 21.10
C MET A 124 2.58 -2.90 19.62
N ASP A 125 2.61 -4.10 19.06
CA ASP A 125 2.38 -4.35 17.64
C ASP A 125 1.20 -5.32 17.45
N VAL A 126 0.01 -4.75 17.25
CA VAL A 126 -1.27 -5.50 17.31
C VAL A 126 -2.22 -5.13 16.17
N ARG A 127 -3.03 -6.10 15.74
CA ARG A 127 -4.09 -5.90 14.75
C ARG A 127 -5.46 -6.06 15.40
N LYS A 128 -6.12 -4.94 15.71
CA LYS A 128 -7.46 -4.95 16.34
C LYS A 128 -8.62 -4.66 15.39
N PHE A 129 -8.37 -3.97 14.27
CA PHE A 129 -9.41 -3.64 13.28
C PHE A 129 -10.65 -2.94 13.87
N ALA A 130 -10.47 -2.16 14.95
CA ALA A 130 -11.58 -1.61 15.70
C ALA A 130 -12.28 -0.48 14.94
N GLU A 131 -11.52 0.27 14.14
CA GLU A 131 -11.96 1.46 13.44
C GLU A 131 -12.41 1.15 12.00
N ALA A 132 -11.67 0.28 11.31
CA ALA A 132 -12.04 -0.28 10.02
C ALA A 132 -11.37 -1.64 9.82
N TYR A 133 -12.14 -2.64 9.36
CA TYR A 133 -11.59 -3.95 9.05
C TYR A 133 -10.54 -3.85 7.95
N GLY A 134 -9.37 -4.46 8.16
CA GLY A 134 -8.22 -4.36 7.24
C GLY A 134 -7.30 -3.16 7.47
N LEU A 135 -7.72 -2.12 8.21
CA LEU A 135 -6.85 -0.98 8.52
C LEU A 135 -5.99 -1.26 9.76
N HIS A 136 -4.66 -1.15 9.63
CA HIS A 136 -3.76 -1.52 10.75
C HIS A 136 -2.33 -0.91 10.71
N GLY A 137 -2.12 0.26 10.11
CA GLY A 137 -0.83 0.97 10.17
C GLY A 137 -0.53 1.59 11.55
N GLN A 138 0.74 1.83 11.89
CA GLN A 138 1.11 2.65 13.05
C GLN A 138 0.63 4.10 12.86
N LEU A 139 0.87 4.65 11.67
CA LEU A 139 0.24 5.86 11.16
C LEU A 139 -0.77 5.46 10.08
N ALA A 140 -2.06 5.72 10.27
CA ALA A 140 -3.09 5.25 9.36
C ALA A 140 -4.05 6.36 8.91
N PHE A 141 -4.53 6.26 7.67
CA PHE A 141 -5.54 7.16 7.10
C PHE A 141 -6.49 6.39 6.19
N PHE A 142 -7.77 6.70 6.28
CA PHE A 142 -8.81 6.08 5.46
C PHE A 142 -9.87 7.12 5.09
N TYR A 143 -10.21 7.23 3.80
CA TYR A 143 -11.01 8.33 3.26
C TYR A 143 -10.37 9.69 3.54
N VAL A 144 -9.32 10.02 2.79
CA VAL A 144 -8.56 11.27 2.99
C VAL A 144 -8.25 11.99 1.68
N LYS A 145 -8.24 13.33 1.70
CA LYS A 145 -7.80 14.18 0.59
C LYS A 145 -6.74 15.19 1.01
N ASP A 146 -5.75 15.49 0.16
CA ASP A 146 -4.66 16.42 0.49
C ASP A 146 -4.01 16.07 1.84
N LEU A 147 -3.39 14.87 1.88
CA LEU A 147 -2.66 14.36 3.03
C LEU A 147 -1.16 14.53 2.80
N LYS A 148 -0.47 15.11 3.78
CA LYS A 148 0.99 15.23 3.82
C LYS A 148 1.55 14.53 5.05
N ILE A 149 2.49 13.62 4.84
CA ILE A 149 3.27 12.96 5.88
C ILE A 149 4.73 13.29 5.61
N GLU A 150 5.34 14.09 6.46
CA GLU A 150 6.68 14.65 6.26
C GLU A 150 7.59 14.26 7.43
N ARG A 151 8.82 13.81 7.15
CA ARG A 151 9.83 13.53 8.19
C ARG A 151 9.41 12.43 9.18
N PHE A 152 8.67 11.43 8.73
CA PHE A 152 8.19 10.33 9.58
C PHE A 152 9.32 9.35 9.92
N ARG A 153 9.38 8.90 11.18
CA ARG A 153 10.37 7.93 11.67
C ARG A 153 9.69 6.81 12.44
N CYS A 154 10.06 5.57 12.13
CA CYS A 154 9.68 4.39 12.90
C CYS A 154 10.81 3.37 12.79
N LEU A 155 11.57 3.17 13.88
CA LEU A 155 12.82 2.40 13.85
C LEU A 155 12.70 1.00 14.46
N ASP A 156 11.56 0.70 15.07
CA ASP A 156 11.25 -0.57 15.75
C ASP A 156 9.92 -1.17 15.27
N LEU A 157 9.63 -1.05 13.95
CA LEU A 157 8.39 -1.59 13.37
C LEU A 157 8.31 -3.11 13.60
N GLY A 158 7.21 -3.58 14.18
CA GLY A 158 7.00 -5.00 14.44
C GLY A 158 6.58 -5.80 13.21
N LYS A 159 6.00 -6.99 13.40
CA LYS A 159 5.59 -7.94 12.35
C LYS A 159 4.11 -7.82 11.93
N MET A 160 3.29 -7.16 12.74
CA MET A 160 1.84 -7.20 12.63
C MET A 160 1.28 -5.97 11.93
N GLN A 161 1.88 -4.80 12.12
CA GLN A 161 1.38 -3.52 11.61
C GLN A 161 2.31 -2.88 10.57
N TYR A 162 1.73 -2.20 9.58
CA TYR A 162 2.49 -1.40 8.61
C TYR A 162 3.01 -0.11 9.26
N GLY A 163 4.10 0.47 8.74
CA GLY A 163 4.58 1.77 9.19
C GLY A 163 3.57 2.87 8.92
N ILE A 164 3.25 3.07 7.64
CA ILE A 164 2.20 3.98 7.16
C ILE A 164 1.17 3.16 6.39
N HIS A 165 -0.13 3.33 6.67
CA HIS A 165 -1.21 2.70 5.92
C HIS A 165 -2.23 3.74 5.46
N VAL A 166 -2.36 3.96 4.15
CA VAL A 166 -3.37 4.86 3.58
C VAL A 166 -4.26 4.12 2.57
N CYS A 167 -5.57 4.21 2.73
CA CYS A 167 -6.53 3.61 1.80
C CYS A 167 -7.67 4.60 1.47
N THR A 168 -8.22 4.52 0.26
CA THR A 168 -9.24 5.44 -0.25
C THR A 168 -8.81 6.91 -0.12
N PHE A 169 -7.80 7.28 -0.91
CA PHE A 169 -7.18 8.61 -0.85
C PHE A 169 -7.17 9.35 -2.20
N GLU A 170 -7.01 10.66 -2.12
CA GLU A 170 -6.77 11.55 -3.26
C GLU A 170 -5.77 12.64 -2.86
N ASP A 171 -4.71 12.90 -3.64
CA ASP A 171 -3.66 13.87 -3.30
C ASP A 171 -2.88 13.50 -2.02
N LEU A 172 -1.96 12.56 -2.15
CA LEU A 172 -1.11 12.07 -1.05
C LEU A 172 0.36 12.43 -1.26
N ILE A 173 1.00 13.03 -0.27
CA ILE A 173 2.45 13.23 -0.23
C ILE A 173 3.02 12.53 1.01
N ILE A 174 3.99 11.64 0.79
CA ILE A 174 4.84 11.05 1.82
C ILE A 174 6.27 11.44 1.48
N ASP A 175 6.92 12.21 2.35
CA ASP A 175 8.23 12.81 2.08
C ASP A 175 9.17 12.65 3.28
N ASP A 176 10.42 12.32 2.99
CA ASP A 176 11.50 12.12 3.97
C ASP A 176 11.08 11.13 5.05
N VAL A 177 11.01 9.84 4.74
CA VAL A 177 10.66 8.80 5.73
C VAL A 177 11.85 7.91 6.05
N ILE A 178 11.99 7.49 7.30
CA ILE A 178 12.94 6.42 7.68
C ILE A 178 12.16 5.36 8.45
N ILE A 179 12.05 4.18 7.85
CA ILE A 179 11.29 3.07 8.44
C ILE A 179 12.17 1.82 8.49
N LYS A 180 12.28 1.24 9.68
CA LYS A 180 13.04 0.01 9.95
C LYS A 180 12.19 -0.96 10.76
N GLY A 181 12.27 -2.24 10.41
CA GLY A 181 11.64 -3.30 11.19
C GLY A 181 11.10 -4.44 10.33
N GLU A 182 10.11 -5.15 10.84
CA GLU A 182 9.78 -6.49 10.36
C GLU A 182 8.56 -6.55 9.42
N LYS A 183 7.94 -5.39 9.12
CA LYS A 183 6.72 -5.30 8.32
C LYS A 183 6.79 -4.17 7.28
N ASP A 184 5.72 -4.03 6.49
CA ASP A 184 5.66 -3.13 5.34
C ASP A 184 5.91 -1.68 5.76
N GLY A 185 6.75 -0.96 5.01
CA GLY A 185 7.07 0.44 5.29
C GLY A 185 5.88 1.37 5.02
N VAL A 186 5.54 1.53 3.75
CA VAL A 186 4.37 2.28 3.28
C VAL A 186 3.41 1.32 2.57
N HIS A 187 2.18 1.25 3.04
CA HIS A 187 1.14 0.39 2.49
C HIS A 187 -0.04 1.22 1.97
N LEU A 188 -0.26 1.18 0.65
CA LEU A 188 -1.34 1.90 -0.02
C LEU A 188 -2.41 0.94 -0.53
N GLY A 189 -3.67 1.21 -0.17
CA GLY A 189 -4.85 0.69 -0.86
C GLY A 189 -5.30 1.61 -1.99
N ARG A 190 -6.54 1.47 -2.46
CA ARG A 190 -7.10 2.27 -3.56
C ARG A 190 -6.89 3.78 -3.37
N GLY A 191 -6.62 4.51 -4.44
CA GLY A 191 -6.44 5.96 -4.39
C GLY A 191 -5.76 6.53 -5.63
N LYS A 192 -5.65 7.86 -5.71
CA LYS A 192 -5.07 8.52 -6.88
C LYS A 192 -4.27 9.77 -6.55
N ARG A 193 -3.33 10.11 -7.43
CA ARG A 193 -2.46 11.30 -7.35
C ARG A 193 -1.62 11.28 -6.07
N PHE A 194 -0.51 10.54 -6.11
CA PHE A 194 0.36 10.39 -4.95
C PHE A 194 1.83 10.59 -5.27
N THR A 195 2.60 10.95 -4.25
CA THR A 195 4.06 11.00 -4.27
C THR A 195 4.60 10.38 -3.00
N ILE A 196 5.48 9.39 -3.13
CA ILE A 196 6.34 8.91 -2.04
C ILE A 196 7.76 9.30 -2.43
N ARG A 197 8.46 10.08 -1.60
CA ARG A 197 9.83 10.49 -1.92
C ARG A 197 10.77 10.58 -0.73
N ASN A 198 12.07 10.54 -1.04
CA ASN A 198 13.15 10.68 -0.06
C ASN A 198 13.05 9.61 1.05
N GLY A 199 12.59 8.40 0.71
CA GLY A 199 12.36 7.32 1.67
C GLY A 199 13.59 6.46 1.89
N VAL A 200 13.86 6.09 3.14
CA VAL A 200 14.90 5.13 3.53
C VAL A 200 14.25 3.96 4.25
N PHE A 201 14.37 2.76 3.67
CA PHE A 201 13.69 1.57 4.14
C PHE A 201 14.69 0.49 4.52
N GLN A 202 14.52 -0.09 5.71
CA GLN A 202 15.20 -1.31 6.14
C GLN A 202 14.16 -2.28 6.72
N THR A 203 13.25 -2.71 5.85
CA THR A 203 12.11 -3.60 6.19
C THR A 203 12.38 -5.06 5.83
N PHE A 204 11.83 -5.99 6.61
CA PHE A 204 11.82 -7.44 6.32
C PHE A 204 10.77 -7.81 5.27
N ASP A 205 9.58 -7.22 5.37
CA ASP A 205 8.51 -7.31 4.38
C ASP A 205 8.65 -6.16 3.36
N ASP A 206 7.60 -5.76 2.67
CA ASP A 206 7.67 -4.75 1.60
C ASP A 206 8.23 -3.38 2.06
N ALA A 207 9.06 -2.70 1.27
CA ALA A 207 9.37 -1.28 1.57
C ALA A 207 8.16 -0.39 1.24
N VAL A 208 7.60 -0.60 0.04
CA VAL A 208 6.35 0.00 -0.42
C VAL A 208 5.41 -1.08 -0.95
N ALA A 209 4.14 -1.02 -0.58
CA ALA A 209 3.11 -1.91 -1.09
C ALA A 209 2.01 -1.08 -1.76
N LEU A 210 1.81 -1.29 -3.06
CA LEU A 210 0.70 -0.75 -3.86
C LEU A 210 -0.33 -1.87 -4.05
N ASN A 211 -1.16 -2.07 -3.03
CA ASN A 211 -2.02 -3.23 -2.94
C ASN A 211 -3.48 -2.91 -3.30
N ALA A 212 -3.80 -2.88 -4.58
CA ALA A 212 -5.14 -2.57 -5.08
C ALA A 212 -6.21 -3.61 -4.66
N HIS A 213 -5.80 -4.87 -4.38
CA HIS A 213 -6.67 -5.95 -3.88
C HIS A 213 -6.33 -6.40 -2.43
N ASP A 214 -5.11 -6.90 -2.21
CA ASP A 214 -4.62 -7.36 -0.90
C ASP A 214 -5.41 -8.48 -0.19
N TYR A 215 -4.98 -8.85 1.01
CA TYR A 215 -5.70 -9.69 1.95
C TYR A 215 -6.90 -8.95 2.55
N ALA A 216 -7.95 -9.67 2.99
CA ALA A 216 -9.08 -9.05 3.69
C ALA A 216 -8.65 -8.32 4.97
N THR A 217 -7.59 -8.79 5.60
CA THR A 217 -6.96 -8.17 6.77
C THR A 217 -5.92 -7.11 6.40
N GLY A 218 -5.62 -6.96 5.10
CA GLY A 218 -4.57 -6.13 4.52
C GLY A 218 -5.03 -4.75 4.07
N ASN A 219 -6.26 -4.67 3.53
CA ASN A 219 -6.85 -3.41 3.07
C ASN A 219 -8.35 -3.30 3.39
N PRO A 220 -8.83 -2.10 3.80
CA PRO A 220 -10.25 -1.85 4.01
C PRO A 220 -11.10 -1.87 2.74
N GLU A 221 -10.56 -1.40 1.62
CA GLU A 221 -11.27 -1.26 0.35
C GLU A 221 -10.40 -1.66 -0.85
N LEU A 222 -11.08 -2.01 -1.95
CA LEU A 222 -10.48 -2.50 -3.18
C LEU A 222 -10.68 -1.49 -4.30
N GLY A 223 -9.72 -1.41 -5.21
CA GLY A 223 -9.82 -0.52 -6.36
C GLY A 223 -8.47 -0.02 -6.82
N TRP A 224 -8.49 0.84 -7.84
CA TRP A 224 -7.30 1.26 -8.53
C TRP A 224 -6.40 2.19 -7.71
N ILE A 225 -5.09 2.02 -7.89
CA ILE A 225 -4.05 2.93 -7.40
C ILE A 225 -3.43 3.63 -8.62
N GLU A 226 -3.54 4.95 -8.69
CA GLU A 226 -3.34 5.65 -9.97
C GLU A 226 -2.54 6.96 -9.87
N ASN A 227 -1.82 7.27 -10.95
CA ASN A 227 -1.19 8.58 -11.17
C ASN A 227 -0.18 8.92 -10.06
N GLY A 228 0.80 8.04 -9.88
CA GLY A 228 1.74 8.08 -8.76
C GLY A 228 3.19 8.29 -9.16
N VAL A 229 3.97 8.85 -8.24
CA VAL A 229 5.43 8.88 -8.33
C VAL A 229 6.02 8.32 -7.03
N ILE A 230 6.97 7.39 -7.16
CA ILE A 230 7.81 6.92 -6.06
C ILE A 230 9.24 7.30 -6.44
N GLU A 231 9.86 8.24 -5.72
CA GLU A 231 11.15 8.78 -6.13
C GLU A 231 12.19 8.98 -5.04
N ASN A 232 13.46 8.81 -5.39
CA ASN A 232 14.58 9.00 -4.48
C ASN A 232 14.47 8.14 -3.20
N CYS A 233 14.25 6.84 -3.38
CA CYS A 233 14.09 5.90 -2.27
C CYS A 233 15.26 4.91 -2.20
N HIS A 234 15.68 4.61 -0.97
CA HIS A 234 16.76 3.67 -0.65
C HIS A 234 16.20 2.43 0.06
N ASP A 235 16.43 1.26 -0.52
CA ASP A 235 16.17 -0.04 0.11
C ASP A 235 17.46 -0.60 0.69
N LEU A 236 17.73 -0.24 1.93
CA LEU A 236 18.96 -0.60 2.65
C LEU A 236 19.04 -2.10 2.86
N ASN A 237 20.26 -2.62 2.82
CA ASN A 237 20.52 -4.02 3.09
C ASN A 237 20.08 -4.45 4.51
N ALA A 238 19.68 -5.71 4.65
CA ALA A 238 19.31 -6.32 5.93
C ALA A 238 19.70 -7.81 5.91
N GLU A 239 19.91 -8.41 7.08
CA GLU A 239 20.34 -9.82 7.18
C GLU A 239 19.32 -10.78 6.56
N ASN A 240 18.02 -10.50 6.73
CA ASN A 240 16.93 -11.35 6.26
C ASN A 240 15.82 -10.50 5.66
N THR A 241 15.08 -11.09 4.72
CA THR A 241 13.94 -10.46 4.04
C THR A 241 13.03 -11.52 3.44
N THR A 242 11.75 -11.17 3.29
CA THR A 242 10.78 -11.96 2.53
C THR A 242 10.04 -11.13 1.47
N GLY A 243 9.84 -9.83 1.72
CA GLY A 243 9.07 -8.96 0.85
C GLY A 243 9.88 -8.44 -0.34
N TYR A 244 9.38 -7.36 -0.93
CA TYR A 244 9.87 -6.69 -2.12
C TYR A 244 10.34 -5.27 -1.81
N PHE A 245 11.10 -4.61 -2.69
CA PHE A 245 11.16 -3.15 -2.59
C PHE A 245 9.77 -2.56 -2.83
N CYS A 246 9.13 -2.94 -3.95
CA CYS A 246 7.74 -2.61 -4.19
C CYS A 246 6.90 -3.83 -4.57
N ARG A 247 5.82 -4.06 -3.82
CA ARG A 247 4.72 -4.95 -4.21
C ARG A 247 3.67 -4.17 -4.98
N ILE A 248 3.15 -4.75 -6.06
CA ILE A 248 2.14 -4.14 -6.94
C ILE A 248 1.09 -5.22 -7.21
N LEU A 249 -0.02 -5.17 -6.46
CA LEU A 249 -0.97 -6.27 -6.38
C LEU A 249 -2.33 -5.89 -6.97
N ALA A 250 -2.69 -6.56 -8.06
CA ALA A 250 -3.98 -6.40 -8.73
C ALA A 250 -5.00 -7.45 -8.26
N GLY A 251 -6.24 -7.33 -8.71
CA GLY A 251 -7.27 -8.36 -8.50
C GLY A 251 -8.54 -8.13 -9.31
N ALA A 252 -9.36 -9.18 -9.41
CA ALA A 252 -10.66 -9.13 -10.06
C ALA A 252 -11.61 -10.18 -9.51
N TRP A 253 -12.89 -9.89 -9.59
CA TRP A 253 -13.96 -10.71 -9.05
C TRP A 253 -15.22 -10.64 -9.90
N THR A 254 -16.23 -11.43 -9.55
CA THR A 254 -17.51 -11.54 -10.28
C THR A 254 -18.68 -11.13 -9.40
N ASP A 255 -19.86 -11.08 -9.99
CA ASP A 255 -21.10 -11.14 -9.22
C ASP A 255 -21.19 -12.45 -8.44
N TRP A 256 -21.85 -12.38 -7.29
CA TRP A 256 -22.23 -13.55 -6.51
C TRP A 256 -23.18 -14.43 -7.32
N LYS A 257 -22.99 -15.74 -7.22
CA LYS A 257 -23.91 -16.76 -7.75
C LYS A 257 -24.07 -17.90 -6.74
N GLU A 258 -25.25 -18.47 -6.71
CA GLU A 258 -25.52 -19.65 -5.87
C GLU A 258 -24.56 -20.79 -6.24
N GLY A 259 -24.01 -21.44 -5.21
CA GLY A 259 -23.09 -22.56 -5.35
C GLY A 259 -21.64 -22.16 -5.65
N MET A 260 -21.28 -20.87 -5.59
CA MET A 260 -19.90 -20.45 -5.84
C MET A 260 -18.94 -20.90 -4.74
N GLU A 261 -17.76 -21.39 -5.14
CA GLU A 261 -16.68 -21.73 -4.20
C GLU A 261 -15.87 -20.49 -3.86
N VAL A 262 -15.75 -20.20 -2.56
CA VAL A 262 -14.98 -19.07 -2.05
C VAL A 262 -14.02 -19.52 -0.94
N GLN A 263 -13.00 -18.71 -0.70
CA GLN A 263 -11.98 -18.89 0.32
C GLN A 263 -11.63 -17.54 0.97
N GLN A 264 -10.72 -17.54 1.93
CA GLN A 264 -10.23 -16.33 2.56
C GLN A 264 -9.83 -15.26 1.52
N SER A 265 -10.24 -14.03 1.79
CA SER A 265 -9.97 -12.83 0.98
C SER A 265 -10.66 -12.74 -0.38
N ASP A 266 -11.41 -13.76 -0.83
CA ASP A 266 -12.21 -13.65 -2.05
C ASP A 266 -13.21 -12.50 -1.94
N ALA A 267 -13.36 -11.75 -3.04
CA ALA A 267 -14.31 -10.66 -3.18
C ALA A 267 -15.45 -11.06 -4.13
N VAL A 268 -16.66 -10.53 -3.89
CA VAL A 268 -17.84 -10.74 -4.74
C VAL A 268 -18.72 -9.49 -4.77
N VAL A 269 -19.31 -9.19 -5.91
CA VAL A 269 -20.36 -8.17 -6.01
C VAL A 269 -21.71 -8.80 -5.67
N SER A 270 -22.42 -8.23 -4.71
CA SER A 270 -23.77 -8.67 -4.35
C SER A 270 -24.61 -7.48 -3.90
N ASN A 271 -25.89 -7.44 -4.24
CA ASN A 271 -26.82 -6.39 -3.81
C ASN A 271 -26.29 -4.94 -3.99
N GLY A 272 -25.57 -4.68 -5.09
CA GLY A 272 -24.99 -3.36 -5.34
C GLY A 272 -23.81 -2.97 -4.44
N LYS A 273 -23.19 -3.93 -3.75
CA LYS A 273 -22.03 -3.72 -2.86
C LYS A 273 -20.95 -4.76 -3.13
N LEU A 274 -19.75 -4.51 -2.59
CA LEU A 274 -18.65 -5.45 -2.57
C LEU A 274 -18.58 -6.15 -1.21
N TYR A 275 -18.55 -7.47 -1.23
CA TYR A 275 -18.35 -8.30 -0.04
C TYR A 275 -17.04 -9.06 -0.14
N ARG A 276 -16.42 -9.35 1.01
CA ARG A 276 -15.26 -10.22 1.10
C ARG A 276 -15.41 -11.30 2.14
N VAL A 277 -14.80 -12.44 1.90
CA VAL A 277 -14.65 -13.50 2.91
C VAL A 277 -13.60 -13.07 3.94
N GLN A 278 -14.01 -13.08 5.21
CA GLN A 278 -13.20 -12.75 6.38
C GLN A 278 -13.03 -13.98 7.28
N ALA A 279 -12.23 -14.94 6.80
CA ALA A 279 -11.91 -16.22 7.41
C ALA A 279 -10.42 -16.32 7.82
N LYS A 280 -10.02 -17.48 8.35
CA LYS A 280 -8.62 -17.78 8.63
C LYS A 280 -7.89 -18.14 7.33
N PRO A 281 -6.59 -17.81 7.18
CA PRO A 281 -5.80 -18.18 6.02
C PRO A 281 -5.27 -19.62 6.11
N ASP A 282 -6.17 -20.58 6.28
CA ASP A 282 -5.88 -22.02 6.44
C ASP A 282 -6.17 -22.85 5.17
N GLY A 283 -6.64 -22.20 4.11
CA GLY A 283 -6.94 -22.83 2.83
C GLY A 283 -8.34 -23.43 2.75
N THR A 284 -9.18 -23.24 3.77
CA THR A 284 -10.56 -23.71 3.75
C THR A 284 -11.33 -23.12 2.56
N LYS A 285 -12.02 -24.01 1.85
CA LYS A 285 -12.97 -23.68 0.79
C LYS A 285 -14.39 -23.77 1.32
N TYR A 286 -15.22 -22.82 0.94
CA TYR A 286 -16.63 -22.74 1.30
C TYR A 286 -17.50 -22.71 0.05
N ILE A 287 -18.71 -23.24 0.16
CA ILE A 287 -19.74 -23.13 -0.88
C ILE A 287 -20.80 -22.15 -0.41
N SER A 288 -20.92 -21.01 -1.09
CA SER A 288 -21.96 -20.02 -0.79
C SER A 288 -23.25 -20.37 -1.52
N LYS A 289 -24.30 -20.69 -0.78
CA LYS A 289 -25.65 -21.02 -1.29
C LYS A 289 -26.62 -19.86 -1.10
N THR A 290 -26.40 -19.06 -0.07
CA THR A 290 -27.23 -17.93 0.31
C THR A 290 -26.49 -16.62 -0.02
N ARG A 291 -27.19 -15.73 -0.74
CA ARG A 291 -26.64 -14.45 -1.18
C ARG A 291 -26.38 -13.51 0.00
N PRO A 292 -25.17 -12.92 0.17
CA PRO A 292 -24.95 -11.88 1.16
C PRO A 292 -25.65 -10.59 0.72
N THR A 293 -26.44 -10.00 1.62
CA THR A 293 -27.26 -8.80 1.35
C THR A 293 -27.27 -7.78 2.50
N HIS A 294 -26.54 -8.04 3.59
CA HIS A 294 -26.49 -7.13 4.75
C HIS A 294 -25.79 -5.81 4.41
N GLU A 295 -26.25 -4.73 5.04
CA GLU A 295 -25.84 -3.37 4.68
C GLU A 295 -24.47 -2.95 5.23
N LYS A 296 -24.03 -3.52 6.35
CA LYS A 296 -22.79 -3.11 7.03
C LYS A 296 -22.21 -4.23 7.89
N GLY A 297 -20.93 -4.08 8.25
CA GLY A 297 -20.23 -4.99 9.14
C GLY A 297 -20.00 -6.34 8.48
N SER A 298 -20.03 -7.41 9.28
CA SER A 298 -19.93 -8.78 8.78
C SER A 298 -21.08 -9.65 9.28
N GLN A 299 -21.40 -10.69 8.51
CA GLN A 299 -22.43 -11.66 8.86
C GLN A 299 -21.98 -13.07 8.49
N MET A 300 -22.25 -14.02 9.38
CA MET A 300 -22.08 -15.44 9.12
C MET A 300 -23.24 -15.97 8.27
N ILE A 301 -22.95 -16.43 7.06
CA ILE A 301 -23.91 -17.01 6.10
C ILE A 301 -23.26 -18.25 5.49
N ASP A 302 -23.94 -19.40 5.54
CA ASP A 302 -23.39 -20.70 5.08
C ASP A 302 -22.04 -21.08 5.71
N GLY A 303 -21.77 -20.62 6.93
CA GLY A 303 -20.46 -20.81 7.58
C GLY A 303 -19.34 -19.90 7.05
N ILE A 304 -19.69 -18.93 6.19
CA ILE A 304 -18.79 -17.92 5.64
C ILE A 304 -19.04 -16.61 6.38
N ASN A 305 -17.98 -16.03 6.96
CA ASN A 305 -18.05 -14.67 7.48
C ASN A 305 -17.88 -13.68 6.32
N TRP A 306 -18.99 -13.18 5.79
CA TRP A 306 -19.00 -12.16 4.75
C TRP A 306 -18.93 -10.79 5.38
N GLY A 307 -17.96 -9.97 4.98
CA GLY A 307 -17.88 -8.56 5.38
C GLY A 307 -18.17 -7.61 4.23
N VAL A 308 -18.94 -6.56 4.48
CA VAL A 308 -19.14 -5.45 3.55
C VAL A 308 -17.85 -4.64 3.44
N VAL A 309 -17.36 -4.47 2.23
CA VAL A 309 -16.11 -3.75 1.94
C VAL A 309 -16.38 -2.33 1.50
N GLN A 310 -17.24 -2.14 0.49
CA GLN A 310 -17.55 -0.82 -0.09
C GLN A 310 -18.91 -0.86 -0.80
N ASP A 311 -19.55 0.31 -0.90
CA ASP A 311 -20.84 0.48 -1.59
C ASP A 311 -20.67 0.68 -3.10
N GLU A 312 -19.45 0.96 -3.55
CA GLU A 312 -19.14 1.12 -4.97
C GLU A 312 -18.90 -0.24 -5.63
N VAL A 313 -19.71 -0.55 -6.65
CA VAL A 313 -19.51 -1.74 -7.50
C VAL A 313 -18.39 -1.49 -8.48
N ILE A 314 -17.33 -2.28 -8.33
CA ILE A 314 -16.20 -2.41 -9.25
C ILE A 314 -15.90 -3.91 -9.39
N TYR A 315 -15.23 -4.31 -10.48
CA TYR A 315 -14.91 -5.73 -10.76
C TYR A 315 -13.42 -6.00 -10.91
N THR A 316 -12.62 -4.95 -11.01
CA THR A 316 -11.17 -5.03 -11.18
C THR A 316 -10.49 -3.96 -10.33
N ALA A 317 -9.29 -4.30 -9.89
CA ALA A 317 -8.39 -3.42 -9.19
C ALA A 317 -6.97 -3.67 -9.72
N GLY A 318 -6.16 -2.62 -9.76
CA GLY A 318 -4.80 -2.70 -10.26
C GLY A 318 -4.07 -1.39 -10.04
N VAL A 319 -2.88 -1.30 -10.61
CA VAL A 319 -2.04 -0.10 -10.54
C VAL A 319 -1.83 0.43 -11.94
N ARG A 320 -1.98 1.75 -12.11
CA ARG A 320 -1.72 2.38 -13.41
C ARG A 320 -1.12 3.77 -13.35
N ASN A 321 -0.33 4.09 -14.38
CA ASN A 321 0.34 5.37 -14.53
C ASN A 321 1.19 5.71 -13.28
N VAL A 322 2.12 4.81 -12.95
CA VAL A 322 3.03 4.98 -11.81
C VAL A 322 4.48 4.97 -12.28
N ILE A 323 5.23 5.97 -11.83
CA ILE A 323 6.65 6.13 -12.13
C ILE A 323 7.46 5.88 -10.86
N PHE A 324 8.44 5.00 -10.97
CA PHE A 324 9.50 4.81 -10.00
C PHE A 324 10.75 5.53 -10.53
N ARG A 325 11.28 6.49 -9.79
CA ARG A 325 12.42 7.31 -10.24
C ARG A 325 13.54 7.35 -9.21
N ASN A 326 14.80 7.21 -9.59
CA ASN A 326 15.93 7.33 -8.67
C ASN A 326 15.81 6.35 -7.49
N ILE A 327 15.72 5.06 -7.78
CA ILE A 327 15.56 4.02 -6.74
C ILE A 327 16.89 3.30 -6.54
N PHE A 328 17.31 3.12 -5.29
CA PHE A 328 18.57 2.48 -4.92
C PHE A 328 18.30 1.18 -4.15
N LEU A 329 18.68 0.05 -4.73
CA LEU A 329 18.36 -1.29 -4.22
C LEU A 329 19.63 -1.97 -3.68
N GLU A 330 19.90 -1.82 -2.38
CA GLU A 330 21.05 -2.48 -1.72
C GLU A 330 20.70 -3.87 -1.20
N LYS A 331 19.45 -4.07 -0.78
CA LYS A 331 18.98 -5.35 -0.24
C LYS A 331 18.82 -6.40 -1.36
N PRO A 332 19.39 -7.61 -1.22
CA PRO A 332 19.22 -8.68 -2.18
C PRO A 332 17.84 -9.33 -2.07
N ARG A 333 16.82 -8.68 -2.65
CA ARG A 333 15.45 -9.18 -2.81
C ARG A 333 14.89 -8.81 -4.17
N ILE A 334 13.72 -9.36 -4.50
CA ILE A 334 13.04 -8.95 -5.73
C ILE A 334 12.72 -7.46 -5.60
N GLY A 335 13.18 -6.65 -6.56
CA GLY A 335 12.96 -5.22 -6.55
C GLY A 335 11.47 -4.92 -6.68
N LEU A 336 10.89 -5.28 -7.82
CA LEU A 336 9.53 -4.92 -8.18
C LEU A 336 8.73 -6.20 -8.46
N SER A 337 7.61 -6.38 -7.76
CA SER A 337 6.75 -7.55 -7.91
C SER A 337 5.35 -7.14 -8.35
N ILE A 338 5.06 -7.30 -9.63
CA ILE A 338 3.77 -7.05 -10.27
C ILE A 338 3.02 -8.40 -10.27
N HIS A 339 2.11 -8.65 -9.34
CA HIS A 339 1.54 -10.00 -9.21
C HIS A 339 0.08 -10.05 -8.78
N PHE A 340 -0.41 -11.29 -8.73
CA PHE A 340 -1.62 -11.74 -8.09
C PHE A 340 -1.27 -12.74 -7.00
N ASP A 341 -2.10 -12.78 -5.96
CA ASP A 341 -2.09 -13.87 -5.00
C ASP A 341 -2.96 -15.02 -5.51
N ASN A 342 -2.51 -16.24 -5.28
CA ASN A 342 -3.28 -17.45 -5.52
C ASN A 342 -2.82 -18.55 -4.57
N ASP A 343 -3.11 -18.35 -3.29
CA ASP A 343 -2.72 -19.23 -2.20
C ASP A 343 -3.81 -19.27 -1.10
N LYS A 344 -3.47 -19.77 0.09
CA LYS A 344 -4.39 -19.87 1.24
C LYS A 344 -4.73 -18.52 1.90
N TYR A 345 -3.93 -17.48 1.68
CA TYR A 345 -4.14 -16.14 2.23
C TYR A 345 -5.06 -15.32 1.34
N SER A 346 -4.97 -15.51 0.03
CA SER A 346 -5.80 -14.79 -0.94
C SER A 346 -5.83 -15.44 -2.32
N ARG A 347 -6.95 -15.21 -3.00
CA ARG A 347 -7.10 -15.41 -4.44
C ARG A 347 -7.46 -14.07 -5.06
N SER A 348 -6.47 -13.39 -5.63
CA SER A 348 -6.64 -12.07 -6.23
C SER A 348 -7.52 -12.08 -7.47
N TYR A 349 -7.54 -13.17 -8.23
CA TYR A 349 -8.36 -13.32 -9.42
C TYR A 349 -9.36 -14.45 -9.23
N TYR A 350 -10.65 -14.10 -9.19
CA TYR A 350 -11.71 -15.10 -9.18
C TYR A 350 -11.88 -15.69 -10.60
N PRO A 351 -11.99 -17.03 -10.76
CA PRO A 351 -12.14 -17.64 -12.07
C PRO A 351 -13.34 -17.10 -12.86
N GLY A 352 -13.07 -16.59 -14.07
CA GLY A 352 -14.09 -16.01 -14.96
C GLY A 352 -14.37 -14.53 -14.73
N ALA A 353 -13.65 -13.88 -13.81
CA ALA A 353 -13.71 -12.43 -13.64
C ALA A 353 -13.13 -11.69 -14.87
N PRO A 354 -13.49 -10.41 -15.07
CA PRO A 354 -12.81 -9.57 -16.05
C PRO A 354 -11.31 -9.53 -15.75
N ILE A 355 -10.48 -9.58 -16.80
CA ILE A 355 -9.03 -9.58 -16.65
C ILE A 355 -8.57 -8.19 -16.14
N PRO A 356 -7.95 -8.08 -14.95
CA PRO A 356 -7.44 -6.80 -14.48
C PRO A 356 -6.06 -6.57 -15.11
N LEU A 357 -6.00 -5.61 -16.04
CA LEU A 357 -4.77 -5.25 -16.75
C LEU A 357 -4.07 -4.11 -16.01
N GLN A 358 -2.88 -4.34 -15.49
CA GLN A 358 -2.07 -3.24 -14.93
C GLN A 358 -1.47 -2.41 -16.06
N GLU A 359 -1.35 -1.09 -15.86
CA GLU A 359 -1.06 -0.19 -16.98
C GLU A 359 0.10 0.78 -16.75
N LYS A 360 1.00 0.89 -17.73
CA LYS A 360 1.99 1.98 -17.85
C LYS A 360 2.85 2.17 -16.60
N LEU A 361 3.58 1.11 -16.25
CA LEU A 361 4.56 1.16 -15.15
C LEU A 361 5.93 1.56 -15.71
N THR A 362 6.55 2.58 -15.10
CA THR A 362 7.85 3.11 -15.54
C THR A 362 8.86 3.04 -14.41
N PHE A 363 10.04 2.51 -14.72
CA PHE A 363 11.19 2.37 -13.82
C PHE A 363 12.35 3.18 -14.41
N ASP A 364 12.53 4.38 -13.92
CA ASP A 364 13.50 5.36 -14.41
C ASP A 364 14.65 5.55 -13.41
N ASN A 365 15.89 5.44 -13.88
CA ASN A 365 17.07 5.59 -13.04
C ASN A 365 17.06 4.69 -11.79
N VAL A 366 16.77 3.41 -11.95
CA VAL A 366 16.88 2.41 -10.87
C VAL A 366 18.30 1.84 -10.84
N ARG A 367 18.86 1.72 -9.64
CA ARG A 367 20.22 1.25 -9.39
C ARG A 367 20.16 0.00 -8.54
N VAL A 368 20.49 -1.15 -9.12
CA VAL A 368 20.70 -2.39 -8.37
C VAL A 368 22.13 -2.40 -7.83
N LEU A 369 22.26 -2.37 -6.50
CA LEU A 369 23.53 -2.19 -5.78
C LEU A 369 24.02 -3.48 -5.09
N HIS A 370 23.40 -4.62 -5.38
CA HIS A 370 23.83 -5.95 -4.96
C HIS A 370 24.15 -6.84 -6.17
N ASP A 371 24.93 -7.90 -5.94
CA ASP A 371 25.40 -8.82 -6.98
C ASP A 371 24.59 -10.13 -7.09
N LYS A 372 23.66 -10.35 -6.16
CA LYS A 372 22.87 -11.59 -6.10
C LYS A 372 21.98 -11.76 -7.35
N PRO A 373 21.88 -13.00 -7.88
CA PRO A 373 21.10 -13.32 -9.08
C PRO A 373 19.59 -13.37 -8.80
N ILE A 374 19.04 -12.26 -8.34
CA ILE A 374 17.65 -12.12 -7.91
C ILE A 374 16.92 -11.25 -8.96
N PRO A 375 15.65 -11.56 -9.31
CA PRO A 375 14.90 -10.76 -10.28
C PRO A 375 14.87 -9.28 -9.90
N PHE A 376 15.12 -8.42 -10.88
CA PHE A 376 14.84 -7.00 -10.74
C PHE A 376 13.32 -6.77 -10.79
N VAL A 377 12.65 -7.39 -11.76
CA VAL A 377 11.19 -7.34 -11.92
C VAL A 377 10.65 -8.76 -12.00
N GLN A 378 9.61 -9.05 -11.21
CA GLN A 378 8.80 -10.27 -11.32
C GLN A 378 7.36 -9.90 -11.70
N ILE A 379 6.82 -10.59 -12.70
CA ILE A 379 5.51 -10.33 -13.28
C ILE A 379 4.69 -11.63 -13.26
N ALA A 380 3.60 -11.65 -12.51
CA ALA A 380 2.71 -12.79 -12.34
C ALA A 380 1.22 -12.45 -12.59
N THR A 381 0.99 -11.44 -13.43
CA THR A 381 -0.32 -10.84 -13.69
C THR A 381 -0.25 -10.06 -15.02
N PRO A 382 -1.38 -9.82 -15.70
CA PRO A 382 -1.42 -8.98 -16.90
C PRO A 382 -0.90 -7.56 -16.65
N VAL A 383 -0.02 -7.11 -17.54
CA VAL A 383 0.49 -5.73 -17.58
C VAL A 383 0.71 -5.30 -19.04
N ASP A 384 0.27 -4.11 -19.42
CA ASP A 384 0.29 -3.65 -20.81
C ASP A 384 1.69 -3.19 -21.27
N LEU A 385 2.38 -2.45 -20.41
CA LEU A 385 3.60 -1.71 -20.67
C LEU A 385 4.44 -1.64 -19.40
N VAL A 386 5.65 -2.14 -19.52
CA VAL A 386 6.73 -1.91 -18.56
C VAL A 386 7.84 -1.16 -19.28
N THR A 387 8.19 0.02 -18.77
CA THR A 387 9.31 0.82 -19.28
C THR A 387 10.43 0.82 -18.25
N ILE A 388 11.65 0.49 -18.67
CA ILE A 388 12.87 0.57 -17.86
C ILE A 388 13.81 1.53 -18.58
N SER A 389 14.16 2.65 -17.93
CA SER A 389 14.99 3.70 -18.52
C SER A 389 16.12 4.11 -17.60
N ASN A 390 17.25 4.52 -18.17
CA ASN A 390 18.37 5.16 -17.46
C ASN A 390 18.90 4.38 -16.25
N SER A 391 18.69 3.06 -16.24
CA SER A 391 18.88 2.20 -15.07
C SER A 391 20.20 1.42 -15.15
N SER A 392 20.73 1.02 -14.00
CA SER A 392 21.92 0.15 -13.92
C SER A 392 21.52 -1.23 -13.43
N ILE A 393 21.68 -2.22 -14.29
CA ILE A 393 21.25 -3.60 -14.07
C ILE A 393 22.48 -4.49 -13.97
N GLY A 394 22.59 -5.22 -12.85
CA GLY A 394 23.62 -6.22 -12.61
C GLY A 394 23.22 -7.59 -13.13
N ASN A 395 23.38 -8.61 -12.30
CA ASN A 395 22.97 -9.98 -12.62
C ASN A 395 21.48 -10.20 -12.28
N ASN A 396 20.58 -9.35 -12.79
CA ASN A 396 19.18 -9.33 -12.38
C ASN A 396 18.25 -9.47 -13.58
N SER A 397 17.32 -10.42 -13.48
CA SER A 397 16.41 -10.78 -14.57
C SER A 397 15.05 -10.08 -14.48
N ILE A 398 14.33 -10.08 -15.59
CA ILE A 398 12.89 -9.79 -15.67
C ILE A 398 12.17 -11.13 -15.84
N LYS A 399 11.39 -11.54 -14.83
CA LYS A 399 10.73 -12.85 -14.82
C LYS A 399 9.23 -12.72 -15.01
N PHE A 400 8.68 -13.44 -15.97
CA PHE A 400 7.26 -13.69 -16.14
C PHE A 400 6.93 -15.09 -15.64
N ILE A 401 6.05 -15.18 -14.65
CA ILE A 401 5.68 -16.45 -14.00
C ILE A 401 4.16 -16.62 -14.01
N SER A 402 3.70 -17.86 -14.01
CA SER A 402 2.28 -18.18 -13.84
C SER A 402 2.06 -18.62 -12.41
N ASN A 403 1.11 -17.98 -11.73
CA ASN A 403 0.60 -18.48 -10.45
C ASN A 403 -0.64 -19.38 -10.64
N LYS A 404 -0.94 -19.77 -11.89
CA LYS A 404 -2.10 -20.57 -12.30
C LYS A 404 -3.46 -19.96 -11.96
N ALA A 405 -3.53 -18.68 -11.57
CA ALA A 405 -4.80 -18.00 -11.34
C ALA A 405 -5.57 -17.79 -12.66
N MET A 406 -4.82 -17.63 -13.75
CA MET A 406 -5.32 -17.32 -15.08
C MET A 406 -4.68 -18.18 -16.16
N ASN A 407 -5.39 -18.31 -17.28
CA ASN A 407 -4.88 -18.96 -18.50
C ASN A 407 -4.35 -17.97 -19.53
N ASP A 408 -4.87 -16.74 -19.55
CA ASP A 408 -4.44 -15.68 -20.45
C ASP A 408 -3.88 -14.50 -19.64
N TYR A 409 -2.60 -14.21 -19.83
CA TYR A 409 -1.90 -13.11 -19.17
C TYR A 409 -1.77 -11.86 -20.07
N LEU A 410 -2.46 -11.86 -21.21
CA LEU A 410 -2.46 -10.81 -22.24
C LEU A 410 -1.06 -10.50 -22.78
N LYS A 411 -0.97 -9.62 -23.77
CA LYS A 411 0.32 -9.14 -24.29
C LYS A 411 0.95 -8.14 -23.32
N THR A 412 2.28 -8.20 -23.14
CA THR A 412 3.07 -7.14 -22.51
C THR A 412 4.03 -6.52 -23.50
N ASN A 413 4.11 -5.18 -23.51
CA ASN A 413 5.18 -4.44 -24.16
C ASN A 413 6.25 -4.12 -23.11
N LEU A 414 7.49 -4.50 -23.39
CA LEU A 414 8.63 -4.26 -22.52
C LEU A 414 9.62 -3.36 -23.28
N LEU A 415 9.84 -2.17 -22.75
CA LEU A 415 10.74 -1.18 -23.33
C LEU A 415 11.94 -0.98 -22.38
N ILE A 416 13.16 -1.18 -22.86
CA ILE A 416 14.40 -1.00 -22.07
C ILE A 416 15.36 -0.07 -22.83
N TYR A 417 15.64 1.12 -22.31
CA TYR A 417 16.52 2.06 -23.00
C TYR A 417 17.41 2.90 -22.09
N GLY A 418 18.54 3.38 -22.63
CA GLY A 418 19.47 4.20 -21.87
C GLY A 418 20.08 3.49 -20.65
N CYS A 419 20.03 2.16 -20.58
CA CYS A 419 20.45 1.40 -19.41
C CYS A 419 21.91 0.95 -19.53
N SER A 420 22.57 0.80 -18.40
CA SER A 420 23.91 0.20 -18.29
C SER A 420 23.83 -1.21 -17.71
N PHE A 421 24.47 -2.18 -18.38
CA PHE A 421 24.56 -3.57 -17.95
C PHE A 421 25.96 -3.86 -17.40
N THR A 422 26.03 -4.24 -16.13
CA THR A 422 27.30 -4.39 -15.40
C THR A 422 27.74 -5.84 -15.22
N HIS A 423 26.90 -6.82 -15.56
CA HIS A 423 27.27 -8.23 -15.48
C HIS A 423 28.34 -8.60 -16.52
N ASN A 424 29.35 -9.37 -16.13
CA ASN A 424 30.36 -9.92 -17.03
C ASN A 424 30.04 -11.38 -17.35
N GLY A 425 29.42 -11.62 -18.51
CA GLY A 425 28.99 -12.94 -18.95
C GLY A 425 27.54 -12.93 -19.44
N PRO A 426 26.98 -14.13 -19.69
CA PRO A 426 25.60 -14.28 -20.10
C PRO A 426 24.61 -13.91 -19.00
N LEU A 427 23.71 -12.96 -19.28
CA LEU A 427 22.60 -12.58 -18.42
C LEU A 427 21.28 -13.11 -18.99
N GLU A 428 20.54 -13.89 -18.21
CA GLU A 428 19.14 -14.24 -18.52
C GLU A 428 18.25 -13.01 -18.32
N LEU A 429 18.25 -12.09 -19.29
CA LEU A 429 17.55 -10.82 -19.22
C LEU A 429 16.04 -11.03 -19.05
N ILE A 430 15.46 -11.95 -19.82
CA ILE A 430 14.03 -12.28 -19.74
C ILE A 430 13.86 -13.78 -19.51
N GLN A 431 13.03 -14.13 -18.54
CA GLN A 431 12.55 -15.49 -18.34
C GLN A 431 11.03 -15.48 -18.48
N ASN A 432 10.52 -16.08 -19.55
CA ASN A 432 9.08 -16.27 -19.77
C ASN A 432 8.70 -17.72 -19.53
N SER A 433 8.13 -17.97 -18.35
CA SER A 433 7.65 -19.29 -17.93
C SER A 433 6.14 -19.46 -18.13
N VAL A 434 5.48 -18.50 -18.79
CA VAL A 434 4.03 -18.49 -18.98
C VAL A 434 3.70 -18.96 -20.39
N SER A 435 3.05 -20.12 -20.49
CA SER A 435 2.58 -20.66 -21.77
C SER A 435 1.65 -19.66 -22.48
N GLY A 436 1.88 -19.44 -23.77
CA GLY A 436 1.09 -18.52 -24.60
C GLY A 436 1.31 -17.02 -24.34
N LYS A 437 2.05 -16.62 -23.29
CA LYS A 437 2.31 -15.21 -22.98
C LYS A 437 3.07 -14.55 -24.11
N ALA A 438 2.48 -13.50 -24.66
CA ALA A 438 3.09 -12.67 -25.69
C ALA A 438 3.86 -11.49 -25.05
N ILE A 439 5.13 -11.34 -25.41
CA ILE A 439 5.99 -10.22 -25.00
C ILE A 439 6.55 -9.57 -26.25
N TYR A 440 6.40 -8.26 -26.36
CA TYR A 440 7.15 -7.46 -27.34
C TYR A 440 8.27 -6.74 -26.59
N LEU A 441 9.51 -7.15 -26.83
CA LEU A 441 10.71 -6.52 -26.28
C LEU A 441 11.26 -5.50 -27.27
N LYS A 442 11.40 -4.26 -26.83
CA LYS A 442 12.16 -3.23 -27.52
C LYS A 442 13.32 -2.73 -26.67
N THR A 443 14.54 -2.70 -27.21
CA THR A 443 15.70 -2.12 -26.54
C THR A 443 16.49 -1.16 -27.44
N PHE A 444 16.95 -0.02 -26.89
CA PHE A 444 17.81 0.93 -27.62
C PHE A 444 18.63 1.83 -26.70
N GLY A 445 19.78 2.30 -27.17
CA GLY A 445 20.63 3.24 -26.44
C GLY A 445 21.25 2.64 -25.17
N ASN A 446 21.40 1.32 -25.11
CA ASN A 446 21.94 0.63 -23.94
C ASN A 446 23.46 0.43 -24.05
N VAL A 447 24.14 0.33 -22.90
CA VAL A 447 25.59 0.13 -22.84
C VAL A 447 25.92 -1.12 -22.01
N ALA A 448 26.66 -2.05 -22.60
CA ALA A 448 27.32 -3.13 -21.86
C ALA A 448 28.67 -2.63 -21.35
N LEU A 449 28.88 -2.61 -20.04
CA LEU A 449 30.14 -2.10 -19.45
C LEU A 449 31.29 -3.11 -19.55
N ASN A 450 30.98 -4.39 -19.72
CA ASN A 450 31.96 -5.47 -19.83
C ASN A 450 31.87 -6.13 -21.21
N GLY A 451 33.02 -6.44 -21.81
CA GLY A 451 33.10 -7.07 -23.14
C GLY A 451 32.52 -8.49 -23.21
N GLY A 452 32.37 -9.18 -22.09
CA GLY A 452 31.77 -10.51 -22.00
C GLY A 452 30.25 -10.53 -21.84
N PHE A 453 29.59 -9.37 -21.75
CA PHE A 453 28.13 -9.30 -21.57
C PHE A 453 27.38 -9.85 -22.79
N GLU A 454 26.41 -10.72 -22.53
CA GLU A 454 25.48 -11.25 -23.53
C GLU A 454 24.08 -11.39 -22.93
N ALA A 455 23.07 -10.75 -23.51
CA ALA A 455 21.69 -10.91 -23.08
C ALA A 455 21.08 -12.20 -23.67
N LYS A 456 20.42 -12.98 -22.82
CA LYS A 456 19.72 -14.23 -23.16
C LYS A 456 18.25 -14.15 -22.79
N ILE A 457 17.45 -14.88 -23.57
CA ILE A 457 16.01 -15.03 -23.35
C ILE A 457 15.71 -16.51 -23.11
N MET A 458 15.07 -16.80 -21.98
CA MET A 458 14.51 -18.11 -21.68
C MET A 458 13.01 -18.06 -21.94
N ASN A 459 12.53 -18.81 -22.93
CA ASN A 459 11.12 -18.79 -23.32
C ASN A 459 10.53 -20.21 -23.32
N ASN A 460 9.69 -20.50 -22.31
CA ASN A 460 9.06 -21.80 -22.13
C ASN A 460 7.61 -21.75 -22.63
N ASN A 461 7.41 -22.05 -23.92
CA ASN A 461 6.10 -22.06 -24.61
C ASN A 461 5.36 -20.72 -24.69
N GLY A 462 6.03 -19.60 -24.41
CA GLY A 462 5.52 -18.26 -24.70
C GLY A 462 5.87 -17.77 -26.11
N ARG A 463 5.54 -16.51 -26.41
CA ARG A 463 5.91 -15.83 -27.67
C ARG A 463 6.63 -14.53 -27.36
N ILE A 464 7.86 -14.38 -27.84
CA ILE A 464 8.64 -13.16 -27.65
C ILE A 464 9.07 -12.61 -29.01
N THR A 465 8.61 -11.41 -29.33
CA THR A 465 9.08 -10.63 -30.47
C THR A 465 10.13 -9.64 -29.99
N ILE A 466 11.27 -9.57 -30.67
CA ILE A 466 12.47 -8.86 -30.21
C ILE A 466 12.87 -7.82 -31.26
N ASP A 467 13.06 -6.58 -30.81
CA ASP A 467 13.69 -5.46 -31.51
C ASP A 467 14.75 -4.90 -30.54
N SER A 468 16.03 -5.27 -30.69
CA SER A 468 17.02 -5.08 -29.62
C SER A 468 18.40 -4.68 -30.11
N ASP A 469 19.01 -3.72 -29.41
CA ASP A 469 20.40 -3.29 -29.62
C ASP A 469 21.42 -4.04 -28.73
N LEU A 470 20.94 -4.80 -27.74
CA LEU A 470 21.80 -5.51 -26.79
C LEU A 470 22.58 -6.68 -27.43
N PRO A 471 23.89 -6.84 -27.09
CA PRO A 471 24.64 -8.05 -27.42
C PRO A 471 23.89 -9.33 -27.04
N GLY A 472 23.94 -10.36 -27.89
CA GLY A 472 23.18 -11.60 -27.72
C GLY A 472 21.75 -11.57 -28.29
N LEU A 473 21.15 -10.38 -28.45
CA LEU A 473 19.77 -10.21 -28.93
C LEU A 473 19.65 -9.34 -30.19
N LYS A 474 20.76 -8.81 -30.73
CA LYS A 474 20.78 -8.02 -31.97
C LYS A 474 20.16 -8.83 -33.11
N LYS A 475 19.08 -8.30 -33.70
CA LYS A 475 18.41 -8.85 -34.89
C LYS A 475 18.06 -7.73 -35.85
#